data_AF-A0A965EV45-F1
#
_entry.id   AF-A0A965EV45-F1
#
_cell.length_a   1.000
_cell.length_b   1.000
_cell.length_c   1.000
_cell.angle_alpha   90.00
_cell.angle_beta   90.00
_cell.angle_gamma   90.00
#
_symmetry.space_group_name_H-M   'P 1'
#
loop_
_entity.id
_entity.type
_entity.pdbx_description
1 polymer ?
#
loop_
_entity_poly.entity_id
_entity_poly.type
_entity_poly.pdbx_seq_one_letter_code
_entity_poly.pdbx_strand_id
1 'polypeptide(L)'
;DAFKLLWEESNQEKRQENGTTSSGLYRFFMSAKRTRNFDDFGFPDEEKTLAQILADRDTVKNNQRALSARIRKEPLTIDEAFSTDSDKCIFNVINIGAREAYLKENPVFKRHVVFYRDIDQTVRWRNITDKEEDFHWVITQFPKAGEENKHTFDVKTRKPARTSDGAIAIDGYSNSQGGKYGSKASAWIGRRYDLLNPEHTGKAIGHLYGRPQIKETLHEQVLLAAEFYGYQAWYEHNSDDYLSYFRDRGRVGYLGSYPLSTIDPAKRETADRYKGFPTTPFSLTKQTDVGIMYFESHIDSIDFENLLEDAKKFDPNNRTDYDITVSFLMLIVCLMEPVQKQIKREPLVKSYVPVFN
;
A
#
# COMPACT_ATOMS: atom_id res chain seq x y z
N ASP A 1 22.21 -5.92 -5.25
CA ASP A 1 23.04 -5.09 -6.15
C ASP A 1 24.53 -5.10 -5.83
N ALA A 2 24.96 -4.89 -4.59
CA ALA A 2 26.39 -4.95 -4.23
C ALA A 2 27.13 -6.25 -4.62
N PHE A 3 26.50 -7.42 -4.45
CA PHE A 3 27.10 -8.71 -4.83
C PHE A 3 27.18 -8.94 -6.35
N LYS A 4 26.23 -8.38 -7.12
CA LYS A 4 26.29 -8.42 -8.59
C LYS A 4 27.41 -7.53 -9.12
N LEU A 5 27.56 -6.34 -8.52
CA LEU A 5 28.68 -5.45 -8.83
C LEU A 5 30.02 -6.13 -8.55
N LEU A 6 30.17 -6.74 -7.36
CA LEU A 6 31.38 -7.48 -7.00
C LEU A 6 31.64 -8.67 -7.94
N TRP A 7 30.60 -9.38 -8.38
CA TRP A 7 30.71 -10.48 -9.35
C TRP A 7 31.25 -10.00 -10.71
N GLU A 8 30.71 -8.89 -11.23
CA GLU A 8 31.16 -8.30 -12.49
C GLU A 8 32.60 -7.75 -12.40
N GLU A 9 32.95 -7.10 -11.30
CA GLU A 9 34.31 -6.61 -11.04
C GLU A 9 35.33 -7.73 -10.83
N SER A 10 34.89 -8.95 -10.56
CA SER A 10 35.70 -10.16 -10.37
C SER A 10 35.85 -11.01 -11.65
N ASN A 11 35.46 -10.49 -12.81
CA ASN A 11 35.57 -11.21 -14.07
C ASN A 11 37.03 -11.39 -14.52
N GLN A 12 37.52 -12.63 -14.51
CA GLN A 12 38.89 -13.00 -14.81
C GLN A 12 39.29 -12.78 -16.29
N GLU A 13 38.31 -12.63 -17.18
CA GLU A 13 38.49 -12.27 -18.59
C GLU A 13 38.72 -10.76 -18.79
N LYS A 14 38.35 -9.94 -17.79
CA LYS A 14 38.48 -8.48 -17.81
C LYS A 14 39.49 -8.05 -16.75
N ARG A 15 40.77 -8.02 -17.13
CA ARG A 15 41.88 -7.63 -16.26
C ARG A 15 42.34 -6.21 -16.54
N GLN A 16 42.83 -5.55 -15.50
CA GLN A 16 43.52 -4.27 -15.61
C GLN A 16 44.96 -4.46 -16.10
N GLU A 17 45.65 -3.36 -16.41
CA GLU A 17 47.05 -3.39 -16.89
C GLU A 17 48.02 -4.05 -15.90
N ASN A 18 47.71 -4.02 -14.60
CA ASN A 18 48.48 -4.70 -13.56
C ASN A 18 48.22 -6.22 -13.46
N GLY A 19 47.37 -6.78 -14.33
CA GLY A 19 47.02 -8.20 -14.36
C GLY A 19 45.96 -8.66 -13.35
N THR A 20 45.47 -7.77 -12.48
CA THR A 20 44.40 -8.07 -11.51
C THR A 20 43.02 -7.75 -12.08
N THR A 21 41.98 -8.38 -11.52
CA THR A 21 40.60 -7.96 -11.72
C THR A 21 40.33 -6.69 -10.91
N SER A 22 39.24 -5.97 -11.23
CA SER A 22 38.92 -4.71 -10.53
C SER A 22 38.63 -4.88 -9.05
N SER A 23 38.08 -6.03 -8.65
CA SER A 23 37.87 -6.39 -7.24
C SER A 23 39.08 -7.04 -6.57
N GLY A 24 40.09 -7.48 -7.35
CA GLY A 24 41.15 -8.36 -6.87
C GLY A 24 40.73 -9.82 -6.62
N LEU A 25 39.48 -10.18 -6.90
CA LEU A 25 38.92 -11.53 -6.73
C LEU A 25 38.60 -12.18 -8.08
N TYR A 26 38.42 -13.51 -8.09
CA TYR A 26 37.91 -14.26 -9.24
C TYR A 26 36.50 -14.76 -8.99
N ARG A 27 35.64 -14.61 -10.01
CA ARG A 27 34.32 -15.23 -10.04
C ARG A 27 34.45 -16.76 -10.19
N PHE A 28 33.69 -17.49 -9.38
CA PHE A 28 33.54 -18.95 -9.46
C PHE A 28 32.07 -19.31 -9.22
N PHE A 29 31.51 -20.13 -10.10
CA PHE A 29 30.17 -20.68 -9.95
C PHE A 29 30.18 -22.17 -10.29
N MET A 30 29.55 -22.97 -9.43
CA MET A 30 29.32 -24.39 -9.64
C MET A 30 27.82 -24.65 -9.68
N SER A 31 27.36 -25.19 -10.80
CA SER A 31 25.95 -25.54 -10.98
C SER A 31 25.54 -26.69 -10.04
N ALA A 32 24.32 -26.63 -9.50
CA ALA A 32 23.77 -27.63 -8.60
C ALA A 32 23.69 -29.04 -9.22
N LYS A 33 23.68 -29.16 -10.55
CA LYS A 33 23.77 -30.48 -11.22
C LYS A 33 25.06 -31.23 -10.88
N ARG A 34 26.08 -30.56 -10.35
CA ARG A 34 27.38 -31.15 -9.98
C ARG A 34 27.54 -31.45 -8.48
N THR A 35 26.49 -31.33 -7.67
CA THR A 35 26.64 -31.26 -6.20
C THR A 35 26.00 -32.40 -5.40
N ARG A 36 25.38 -33.40 -6.04
CA ARG A 36 24.55 -34.40 -5.32
C ARG A 36 24.91 -35.85 -5.62
N ASN A 37 24.73 -36.28 -6.87
CA ASN A 37 24.98 -37.68 -7.25
C ASN A 37 26.44 -37.81 -7.69
N PHE A 38 27.25 -38.48 -6.89
CA PHE A 38 28.66 -38.75 -7.20
C PHE A 38 28.87 -40.25 -7.38
N ASP A 39 29.78 -40.63 -8.28
CA ASP A 39 30.29 -41.99 -8.35
C ASP A 39 31.33 -42.26 -7.24
N ASP A 40 31.82 -43.50 -7.18
CA ASP A 40 32.83 -43.92 -6.19
C ASP A 40 34.16 -43.15 -6.30
N PHE A 41 34.37 -42.41 -7.39
CA PHE A 41 35.56 -41.60 -7.67
C PHE A 41 35.32 -40.09 -7.46
N GLY A 42 34.10 -39.69 -7.05
CA GLY A 42 33.74 -38.30 -6.81
C GLY A 42 33.37 -37.50 -8.07
N PHE A 43 33.21 -38.15 -9.22
CA PHE A 43 32.68 -37.49 -10.42
C PHE A 43 31.16 -37.35 -10.33
N PRO A 44 30.61 -36.15 -10.59
CA PRO A 44 29.18 -35.95 -10.52
C PRO A 44 28.46 -36.52 -11.75
N ASP A 45 27.37 -37.24 -11.50
CA ASP A 45 26.38 -37.60 -12.51
C ASP A 45 25.42 -36.42 -12.74
N GLU A 46 25.79 -35.58 -13.71
CA GLU A 46 25.07 -34.34 -14.01
C GLU A 46 23.66 -34.58 -14.57
N GLU A 47 23.48 -35.60 -15.41
CA GLU A 47 22.20 -35.89 -16.06
C GLU A 47 21.17 -36.36 -15.04
N LYS A 48 21.56 -37.28 -14.16
CA LYS A 48 20.69 -37.77 -13.09
C LYS A 48 20.33 -36.68 -12.09
N THR A 49 21.30 -35.85 -11.72
CA THR A 49 21.06 -34.73 -10.79
C THR A 49 20.14 -33.68 -11.42
N LEU A 50 20.34 -33.35 -12.70
CA LEU A 50 19.48 -32.42 -13.43
C LEU A 50 18.03 -32.92 -13.50
N ALA A 51 17.82 -34.19 -13.83
CA ALA A 51 16.49 -34.78 -13.89
C ALA A 51 15.75 -34.71 -12.53
N GLN A 52 16.47 -34.95 -11.43
CA GLN A 52 15.91 -34.84 -10.08
C GLN A 52 15.54 -33.39 -9.72
N ILE A 53 16.41 -32.42 -10.01
CA ILE A 53 16.15 -30.99 -9.76
C ILE A 53 14.90 -30.54 -10.54
N LEU A 54 14.77 -30.94 -11.80
CA LEU A 54 13.62 -30.58 -12.63
C LEU A 54 12.32 -31.23 -12.14
N ALA A 55 12.37 -32.50 -11.72
CA ALA A 55 11.21 -33.18 -11.13
C ALA A 55 10.76 -32.51 -9.82
N ASP A 56 11.71 -32.16 -8.94
CA ASP A 56 11.43 -31.46 -7.68
C ASP A 56 10.83 -30.06 -7.92
N ARG A 57 11.30 -29.36 -8.96
CA ARG A 57 10.70 -28.07 -9.38
C ARG A 57 9.27 -28.25 -9.90
N ASP A 58 8.98 -29.30 -10.68
CA ASP A 58 7.63 -29.56 -11.21
C ASP A 58 6.59 -29.76 -10.10
N THR A 59 6.97 -30.36 -8.96
CA THR A 59 6.06 -30.57 -7.81
C THR A 59 5.47 -29.29 -7.23
N VAL A 60 6.13 -28.15 -7.43
CA VAL A 60 5.73 -26.85 -6.88
C VAL A 60 5.56 -25.79 -7.95
N LYS A 61 5.39 -26.19 -9.22
CA LYS A 61 5.21 -25.25 -10.33
C LYS A 61 4.02 -24.31 -10.16
N ASN A 62 2.99 -24.75 -9.44
CA ASN A 62 1.80 -23.95 -9.15
C ASN A 62 1.98 -23.03 -7.92
N ASN A 63 3.10 -23.15 -7.18
CA ASN A 63 3.44 -22.31 -6.03
C ASN A 63 4.76 -21.58 -6.31
N GLN A 64 4.63 -20.37 -6.85
CA GLN A 64 5.76 -19.55 -7.31
C GLN A 64 6.83 -19.32 -6.23
N ARG A 65 6.41 -19.19 -4.96
CA ARG A 65 7.31 -19.01 -3.82
C ARG A 65 8.11 -20.28 -3.53
N ALA A 66 7.45 -21.43 -3.54
CA ALA A 66 8.10 -22.71 -3.30
C ALA A 66 9.01 -23.14 -4.46
N LEU A 67 8.69 -22.73 -5.69
CA LEU A 67 9.52 -22.94 -6.88
C LEU A 67 10.80 -22.10 -6.82
N SER A 68 10.69 -20.80 -6.60
CA SER A 68 11.83 -19.88 -6.49
C SER A 68 12.77 -20.25 -5.33
N ALA A 69 12.23 -20.67 -4.18
CA ALA A 69 13.03 -21.19 -3.08
C ALA A 69 13.87 -22.43 -3.47
N ARG A 70 13.31 -23.34 -4.29
CA ARG A 70 14.06 -24.50 -4.83
C ARG A 70 15.13 -24.07 -5.83
N ILE A 71 14.81 -23.13 -6.72
CA ILE A 71 15.77 -22.58 -7.69
C ILE A 71 17.00 -22.00 -6.97
N ARG A 72 16.81 -21.27 -5.87
CA ARG A 72 17.92 -20.71 -5.08
C ARG A 72 18.74 -21.75 -4.32
N LYS A 73 18.08 -22.81 -3.83
CA LYS A 73 18.77 -23.91 -3.14
C LYS A 73 19.63 -24.72 -4.11
N GLU A 74 19.14 -24.90 -5.33
CA GLU A 74 19.79 -25.70 -6.38
C GLU A 74 19.86 -24.90 -7.71
N PRO A 75 20.72 -23.86 -7.78
CA PRO A 75 20.85 -23.01 -8.96
C PRO A 75 21.60 -23.74 -10.08
N LEU A 76 21.04 -23.70 -11.28
CA LEU A 76 21.62 -24.30 -12.48
C LEU A 76 22.50 -23.31 -13.25
N THR A 77 22.17 -22.01 -13.21
CA THR A 77 22.89 -20.93 -13.90
C THR A 77 23.33 -19.84 -12.93
N ILE A 78 24.28 -19.01 -13.39
CA ILE A 78 24.71 -17.81 -12.65
C ILE A 78 23.52 -16.87 -12.42
N ASP A 79 22.65 -16.72 -13.43
CA ASP A 79 21.45 -15.88 -13.31
C ASP A 79 20.46 -16.40 -12.27
N GLU A 80 20.30 -17.73 -12.14
CA GLU A 80 19.51 -18.33 -11.05
C GLU A 80 20.17 -18.09 -9.67
N ALA A 81 21.50 -18.12 -9.58
CA ALA A 81 22.23 -17.87 -8.34
C ALA A 81 22.18 -16.41 -7.90
N PHE A 82 22.18 -15.48 -8.86
CA PHE A 82 22.04 -14.04 -8.63
C PHE A 82 20.62 -13.53 -8.85
N SER A 83 19.62 -14.42 -8.95
CA SER A 83 18.24 -14.01 -9.04
C SER A 83 17.93 -13.22 -7.77
N THR A 84 17.71 -11.92 -7.92
CA THR A 84 17.22 -11.05 -6.85
C THR A 84 15.86 -11.57 -6.42
N ASP A 85 15.51 -11.43 -5.13
CA ASP A 85 14.21 -11.81 -4.58
C ASP A 85 13.07 -11.16 -5.39
N SER A 86 12.64 -11.80 -6.47
CA SER A 86 11.24 -11.82 -6.90
C SER A 86 10.37 -12.62 -5.91
N ASP A 87 11.03 -13.29 -4.95
CA ASP A 87 10.50 -14.16 -3.90
C ASP A 87 9.88 -13.42 -2.70
N LYS A 88 10.13 -12.12 -2.56
CA LYS A 88 9.57 -11.30 -1.47
C LYS A 88 8.18 -10.76 -1.80
N CYS A 89 7.91 -10.55 -3.08
CA CYS A 89 6.61 -10.05 -3.52
C CYS A 89 5.52 -11.07 -3.23
N ILE A 90 4.55 -10.68 -2.40
CA ILE A 90 3.38 -11.51 -2.09
C ILE A 90 2.33 -11.51 -3.20
N PHE A 91 2.40 -10.57 -4.13
CA PHE A 91 1.40 -10.41 -5.18
C PHE A 91 1.78 -11.16 -6.45
N ASN A 92 0.77 -11.48 -7.26
CA ASN A 92 0.97 -12.10 -8.55
C ASN A 92 1.54 -11.09 -9.56
N VAL A 93 2.86 -11.11 -9.73
CA VAL A 93 3.60 -10.21 -10.62
C VAL A 93 3.17 -10.34 -12.10
N ILE A 94 2.69 -11.52 -12.52
CA ILE A 94 2.19 -11.73 -13.89
C ILE A 94 0.92 -10.93 -14.13
N ASN A 95 -0.04 -11.01 -13.21
CA ASN A 95 -1.28 -10.23 -13.29
C ASN A 95 -0.98 -8.73 -13.24
N ILE A 96 -0.07 -8.30 -12.36
CA ILE A 96 0.34 -6.90 -12.27
C ILE A 96 0.96 -6.43 -13.58
N GLY A 97 1.84 -7.24 -14.19
CA GLY A 97 2.43 -6.95 -15.50
C GLY A 97 1.39 -6.83 -16.62
N ALA A 98 0.38 -7.70 -16.64
CA ALA A 98 -0.72 -7.62 -17.60
C ALA A 98 -1.54 -6.33 -17.42
N ARG A 99 -1.83 -5.94 -16.17
CA ARG A 99 -2.56 -4.70 -15.88
C ARG A 99 -1.77 -3.45 -16.28
N GLU A 100 -0.46 -3.41 -16.04
CA GLU A 100 0.38 -2.32 -16.51
C GLU A 100 0.38 -2.18 -18.04
N ALA A 101 0.50 -3.30 -18.76
CA ALA A 101 0.42 -3.30 -20.22
C ALA A 101 -0.94 -2.77 -20.70
N TYR A 102 -2.03 -3.20 -20.07
CA TYR A 102 -3.37 -2.68 -20.36
C TYR A 102 -3.49 -1.18 -20.15
N LEU A 103 -3.00 -0.64 -19.03
CA LEU A 103 -3.05 0.81 -18.72
C LEU A 103 -2.17 1.63 -19.68
N LYS A 104 -1.07 1.07 -20.17
CA LYS A 104 -0.23 1.70 -21.20
C LYS A 104 -0.96 1.86 -22.53
N GLU A 105 -1.77 0.87 -22.90
CA GLU A 105 -2.60 0.92 -24.11
C GLU A 105 -3.89 1.72 -23.91
N ASN A 106 -4.43 1.71 -22.68
CA ASN A 106 -5.71 2.31 -22.31
C ASN A 106 -5.52 3.26 -21.12
N PRO A 107 -4.89 4.43 -21.32
CA PRO A 107 -4.59 5.34 -20.23
C PRO A 107 -5.86 5.89 -19.59
N VAL A 108 -5.97 5.76 -18.27
CA VAL A 108 -7.05 6.34 -17.48
C VAL A 108 -6.80 7.84 -17.29
N PHE A 109 -7.81 8.65 -17.56
CA PHE A 109 -7.74 10.09 -17.33
C PHE A 109 -7.58 10.40 -15.84
N LYS A 110 -6.53 11.13 -15.50
CA LYS A 110 -6.18 11.52 -14.13
C LYS A 110 -6.03 13.04 -14.06
N ARG A 111 -6.68 13.66 -13.08
CA ARG A 111 -6.59 15.10 -12.84
C ARG A 111 -5.64 15.40 -11.69
N HIS A 112 -4.71 16.32 -11.91
CA HIS A 112 -3.76 16.79 -10.91
C HIS A 112 -4.34 18.02 -10.21
N VAL A 113 -4.60 17.93 -8.90
CA VAL A 113 -5.30 18.96 -8.13
C VAL A 113 -4.69 19.20 -6.75
N VAL A 114 -5.00 20.36 -6.20
CA VAL A 114 -4.87 20.66 -4.77
C VAL A 114 -6.22 21.09 -4.22
N PHE A 115 -6.52 20.69 -3.00
CA PHE A 115 -7.68 21.18 -2.28
C PHE A 115 -7.33 22.47 -1.54
N TYR A 116 -8.25 23.41 -1.50
CA TYR A 116 -8.12 24.66 -0.77
C TYR A 116 -9.45 25.03 -0.13
N ARG A 117 -9.36 25.85 0.92
CA ARG A 117 -10.53 26.42 1.59
C ARG A 117 -10.79 27.80 1.02
N ASP A 118 -11.99 28.00 0.50
CA ASP A 118 -12.43 29.28 -0.05
C ASP A 118 -12.91 30.22 1.09
N ILE A 119 -13.17 31.48 0.76
CA ILE A 119 -13.55 32.54 1.71
C ILE A 119 -14.83 32.16 2.48
N ASP A 120 -15.73 31.43 1.84
CA ASP A 120 -16.99 30.91 2.40
C ASP A 120 -16.81 29.68 3.32
N GLN A 121 -15.56 29.29 3.64
CA GLN A 121 -15.20 28.11 4.43
C GLN A 121 -15.54 26.77 3.77
N THR A 122 -15.94 26.76 2.50
CA THR A 122 -16.14 25.55 1.71
C THR A 122 -14.81 25.07 1.14
N VAL A 123 -14.65 23.75 1.05
CA VAL A 123 -13.48 23.18 0.40
C VAL A 123 -13.76 23.08 -1.10
N ARG A 124 -12.83 23.56 -1.91
CA ARG A 124 -12.83 23.46 -3.35
C ARG A 124 -11.51 22.85 -3.82
N TRP A 125 -11.41 22.58 -5.11
CA TRP A 125 -10.17 22.13 -5.73
C TRP A 125 -9.81 23.04 -6.90
N ARG A 126 -8.52 23.09 -7.23
CA ARG A 126 -8.02 23.71 -8.46
C ARG A 126 -6.94 22.83 -9.07
N ASN A 127 -6.63 23.06 -10.34
CA ASN A 127 -5.47 22.45 -10.96
C ASN A 127 -4.18 22.92 -10.25
N ILE A 128 -3.15 22.09 -10.33
CA ILE A 128 -1.82 22.41 -9.82
C ILE A 128 -1.18 23.56 -10.59
N THR A 129 -0.21 24.18 -9.95
CA THR A 129 0.78 25.06 -10.57
C THR A 129 2.15 24.37 -10.63
N ASP A 130 3.08 24.90 -11.39
CA ASP A 130 4.45 24.36 -11.52
C ASP A 130 5.17 24.16 -10.17
N LYS A 131 4.78 24.91 -9.13
CA LYS A 131 5.36 24.81 -7.78
C LYS A 131 4.84 23.61 -6.98
N GLU A 132 3.80 22.93 -7.46
CA GLU A 132 3.07 21.88 -6.73
C GLU A 132 3.21 20.51 -7.42
N GLU A 133 4.03 20.41 -8.47
CA GLU A 133 4.29 19.15 -9.19
C GLU A 133 4.85 18.05 -8.26
N ASP A 134 5.62 18.42 -7.25
CA ASP A 134 6.22 17.46 -6.31
C ASP A 134 5.24 16.92 -5.25
N PHE A 135 4.10 17.59 -5.03
CA PHE A 135 3.16 17.21 -3.99
C PHE A 135 1.73 17.70 -4.27
N HIS A 136 0.92 16.84 -4.87
CA HIS A 136 -0.47 17.12 -5.23
C HIS A 136 -1.31 15.84 -5.31
N TRP A 137 -2.62 15.99 -5.37
CA TRP A 137 -3.54 14.88 -5.57
C TRP A 137 -3.68 14.54 -7.05
N VAL A 138 -3.60 13.26 -7.37
CA VAL A 138 -3.95 12.68 -8.67
C VAL A 138 -5.28 11.97 -8.52
N ILE A 139 -6.34 12.49 -9.16
CA ILE A 139 -7.73 12.06 -8.96
C ILE A 139 -8.32 11.49 -10.25
N THR A 140 -8.94 10.31 -10.17
CA THR A 140 -9.72 9.71 -11.28
C THR A 140 -11.21 9.99 -11.14
N GLN A 141 -11.73 10.16 -9.91
CA GLN A 141 -13.16 10.39 -9.67
C GLN A 141 -13.42 11.47 -8.63
N PHE A 142 -14.26 12.44 -9.01
CA PHE A 142 -14.84 13.42 -8.10
C PHE A 142 -16.25 12.98 -7.63
N PRO A 143 -16.70 13.41 -6.45
CA PRO A 143 -18.09 13.27 -6.03
C PRO A 143 -19.05 13.89 -7.07
N LYS A 144 -20.29 13.41 -7.10
CA LYS A 144 -21.36 14.03 -7.91
C LYS A 144 -21.65 15.44 -7.40
N ALA A 145 -22.09 16.32 -8.29
CA ALA A 145 -22.47 17.68 -7.91
C ALA A 145 -23.50 17.69 -6.78
N GLY A 146 -23.22 18.46 -5.73
CA GLY A 146 -24.03 18.57 -4.51
C GLY A 146 -23.68 17.54 -3.44
N GLU A 147 -22.81 16.56 -3.73
CA GLU A 147 -22.26 15.63 -2.74
C GLU A 147 -20.97 16.16 -2.08
N GLU A 148 -20.38 17.23 -2.62
CA GLU A 148 -19.19 17.85 -2.04
C GLU A 148 -19.48 18.46 -0.67
N ASN A 149 -18.49 18.47 0.22
CA ASN A 149 -18.54 19.14 1.52
C ASN A 149 -19.63 18.66 2.49
N LYS A 150 -20.35 17.57 2.17
CA LYS A 150 -21.42 17.04 3.02
C LYS A 150 -20.88 16.57 4.37
N HIS A 151 -21.49 17.11 5.42
CA HIS A 151 -21.11 16.85 6.80
C HIS A 151 -22.33 16.85 7.73
N THR A 152 -22.14 16.27 8.90
CA THR A 152 -23.09 16.31 10.01
C THR A 152 -22.38 16.86 11.25
N PHE A 153 -23.17 17.17 12.28
CA PHE A 153 -22.65 17.60 13.59
C PHE A 153 -23.00 16.55 14.64
N ASP A 154 -22.02 16.19 15.45
CA ASP A 154 -22.25 15.42 16.68
C ASP A 154 -21.84 16.28 17.87
N VAL A 155 -22.86 16.73 18.63
CA VAL A 155 -22.82 17.63 19.78
C VAL A 155 -22.02 18.93 19.56
N LYS A 156 -20.69 18.84 19.35
CA LYS A 156 -19.74 19.96 19.16
C LYS A 156 -18.70 19.75 18.03
N THR A 157 -18.67 18.60 17.35
CA THR A 157 -17.64 18.31 16.32
C THR A 157 -18.25 18.02 14.96
N ARG A 158 -17.61 18.51 13.89
CA ARG A 158 -18.00 18.22 12.51
C ARG A 158 -17.60 16.78 12.16
N LYS A 159 -18.52 16.05 11.53
CA LYS A 159 -18.31 14.68 11.05
C LYS A 159 -18.62 14.56 9.56
N PRO A 160 -17.94 13.66 8.84
CA PRO A 160 -18.27 13.34 7.46
C PRO A 160 -19.66 12.74 7.35
N ALA A 161 -20.42 13.13 6.33
CA ALA A 161 -21.77 12.59 6.09
C ALA A 161 -21.79 11.41 5.09
N ARG A 162 -20.70 11.18 4.35
CA ARG A 162 -20.62 10.18 3.27
C ARG A 162 -19.71 9.00 3.64
N THR A 163 -19.72 8.60 4.91
CA THR A 163 -18.89 7.50 5.43
C THR A 163 -19.21 6.14 4.82
N SER A 164 -20.42 5.97 4.27
CA SER A 164 -20.82 4.77 3.54
C SER A 164 -20.34 4.74 2.09
N ASP A 165 -19.85 5.85 1.55
CA ASP A 165 -19.44 5.96 0.15
C ASP A 165 -17.93 5.76 -0.02
N GLY A 166 -17.10 6.16 0.95
CA GLY A 166 -15.65 6.05 0.82
C GLY A 166 -14.86 6.28 2.10
N ALA A 167 -13.54 6.19 1.96
CA ALA A 167 -12.57 6.34 3.02
C ALA A 167 -11.25 6.94 2.48
N ILE A 168 -10.43 7.44 3.39
CA ILE A 168 -9.07 7.90 3.11
C ILE A 168 -8.12 7.12 4.03
N ALA A 169 -7.00 6.64 3.50
CA ALA A 169 -5.94 6.02 4.29
C ALA A 169 -4.60 6.71 4.02
N ILE A 170 -3.79 6.86 5.05
CA ILE A 170 -2.54 7.63 5.00
C ILE A 170 -1.43 6.85 5.68
N ASP A 171 -0.32 6.72 4.96
CA ASP A 171 0.97 6.35 5.50
C ASP A 171 1.86 7.60 5.52
N GLY A 172 2.24 8.02 6.72
CA GLY A 172 2.94 9.27 6.98
C GLY A 172 4.39 9.00 7.41
N TYR A 173 5.25 10.00 7.26
CA TYR A 173 6.63 9.89 7.74
C TYR A 173 6.78 10.40 9.18
N SER A 174 7.68 9.77 9.94
CA SER A 174 7.98 10.16 11.32
C SER A 174 8.93 11.37 11.39
N ASN A 175 8.87 12.11 12.51
CA ASN A 175 9.63 13.35 12.73
C ASN A 175 11.16 13.16 12.82
N SER A 176 11.65 11.92 12.85
CA SER A 176 13.07 11.61 13.06
C SER A 176 13.91 11.53 11.78
N GLN A 177 13.30 11.70 10.59
CA GLN A 177 14.02 11.67 9.31
C GLN A 177 13.98 13.01 8.56
N GLY A 178 14.48 14.06 9.22
CA GLY A 178 14.85 15.31 8.57
C GLY A 178 16.14 15.15 7.76
N GLY A 179 16.02 14.76 6.49
CA GLY A 179 17.16 14.64 5.58
C GLY A 179 16.72 14.43 4.13
N LYS A 180 17.65 14.65 3.19
CA LYS A 180 17.48 14.45 1.73
C LYS A 180 17.19 12.98 1.34
N TYR A 181 17.30 12.06 2.31
CA TYR A 181 17.04 10.63 2.21
C TYR A 181 16.06 10.23 3.34
N GLY A 182 14.88 9.72 2.97
CA GLY A 182 13.85 9.20 3.89
C GLY A 182 12.55 8.89 3.15
N SER A 183 11.63 8.16 3.79
CA SER A 183 10.34 7.73 3.20
C SER A 183 9.43 8.92 2.81
N LYS A 184 8.56 8.71 1.81
CA LYS A 184 7.64 9.74 1.30
C LYS A 184 6.27 9.57 1.93
N ALA A 185 5.48 10.65 1.99
CA ALA A 185 4.10 10.53 2.43
C ALA A 185 3.25 9.93 1.30
N SER A 186 2.34 9.02 1.65
CA SER A 186 1.36 8.46 0.72
C SER A 186 -0.03 8.48 1.34
N ALA A 187 -1.01 9.04 0.62
CA ALA A 187 -2.41 9.02 1.01
C ALA A 187 -3.30 8.62 -0.16
N TRP A 188 -4.29 7.77 0.12
CA TRP A 188 -5.25 7.27 -0.86
C TRP A 188 -6.66 7.68 -0.50
N ILE A 189 -7.45 8.06 -1.51
CA ILE A 189 -8.90 8.23 -1.44
C ILE A 189 -9.52 7.05 -2.18
N GLY A 190 -10.49 6.38 -1.57
CA GLY A 190 -11.15 5.23 -2.18
C GLY A 190 -12.66 5.27 -1.98
N ARG A 191 -13.39 4.62 -2.90
CA ARG A 191 -14.84 4.42 -2.79
C ARG A 191 -15.16 2.99 -2.43
N ARG A 192 -16.09 2.82 -1.50
CA ARG A 192 -16.59 1.51 -1.04
C ARG A 192 -17.37 0.85 -2.17
N TYR A 193 -17.29 -0.47 -2.25
CA TYR A 193 -17.97 -1.25 -3.27
C TYR A 193 -19.49 -1.06 -3.18
N ASP A 194 -20.10 -0.77 -4.33
CA ASP A 194 -21.54 -0.67 -4.53
C ASP A 194 -21.95 -1.70 -5.59
N LEU A 195 -22.83 -2.61 -5.21
CA LEU A 195 -23.35 -3.66 -6.09
C LEU A 195 -24.04 -3.07 -7.34
N LEU A 196 -24.63 -1.88 -7.22
CA LEU A 196 -25.31 -1.20 -8.33
C LEU A 196 -24.34 -0.45 -9.25
N ASN A 197 -23.08 -0.30 -8.84
CA ASN A 197 -22.07 0.42 -9.59
C ASN A 197 -20.66 -0.18 -9.42
N PRO A 198 -20.45 -1.47 -9.76
CA PRO A 198 -19.23 -2.18 -9.44
C PRO A 198 -18.00 -1.65 -10.20
N GLU A 199 -18.16 -1.10 -11.41
CA GLU A 199 -17.05 -0.62 -12.25
C GLU A 199 -16.44 0.70 -11.74
N HIS A 200 -17.22 1.50 -11.01
CA HIS A 200 -16.79 2.81 -10.48
C HIS A 200 -16.68 2.84 -8.95
N THR A 201 -16.68 1.67 -8.30
CA THR A 201 -16.61 1.55 -6.84
C THR A 201 -15.72 0.39 -6.42
N GLY A 202 -15.45 0.26 -5.12
CA GLY A 202 -14.54 -0.78 -4.60
C GLY A 202 -13.08 -0.56 -4.99
N LYS A 203 -12.69 0.68 -5.27
CA LYS A 203 -11.37 1.02 -5.81
C LYS A 203 -10.82 2.33 -5.28
N ALA A 204 -9.50 2.49 -5.40
CA ALA A 204 -8.84 3.77 -5.19
C ALA A 204 -9.21 4.74 -6.33
N ILE A 205 -9.47 5.99 -5.97
CA ILE A 205 -9.91 7.05 -6.87
C ILE A 205 -9.07 8.33 -6.77
N GLY A 206 -8.16 8.39 -5.80
CA GLY A 206 -7.28 9.52 -5.60
C GLY A 206 -6.00 9.10 -4.88
N HIS A 207 -4.87 9.64 -5.31
CA HIS A 207 -3.57 9.40 -4.70
C HIS A 207 -2.82 10.70 -4.46
N LEU A 208 -2.22 10.85 -3.29
CA LEU A 208 -1.27 11.90 -2.95
C LEU A 208 0.03 11.20 -2.56
N TYR A 209 1.09 11.47 -3.32
CA TYR A 209 2.40 10.90 -3.04
C TYR A 209 3.49 11.92 -3.24
N GLY A 210 4.38 12.05 -2.27
CA GLY A 210 5.50 12.97 -2.36
C GLY A 210 5.96 13.43 -1.00
N ARG A 211 6.77 14.49 -0.99
CA ARG A 211 7.28 15.09 0.22
C ARG A 211 6.95 16.58 0.21
N PRO A 212 6.01 17.04 1.07
CA PRO A 212 5.74 18.46 1.15
C PRO A 212 6.94 19.16 1.78
N GLN A 213 7.13 20.45 1.45
CA GLN A 213 8.15 21.27 2.10
C GLN A 213 7.87 21.47 3.60
N ILE A 214 6.58 21.49 3.97
CA ILE A 214 6.07 21.70 5.32
C ILE A 214 5.19 20.50 5.69
N LYS A 215 5.44 19.86 6.82
CA LYS A 215 4.72 18.63 7.23
C LYS A 215 3.21 18.88 7.35
N GLU A 216 2.84 20.04 7.88
CA GLU A 216 1.47 20.48 8.05
C GLU A 216 0.70 20.52 6.73
N THR A 217 1.36 20.72 5.59
CA THR A 217 0.73 20.71 4.26
C THR A 217 0.14 19.33 3.93
N LEU A 218 0.78 18.23 4.36
CA LEU A 218 0.21 16.89 4.22
C LEU A 218 -1.08 16.77 5.04
N HIS A 219 -1.03 17.16 6.32
CA HIS A 219 -2.20 17.08 7.20
C HIS A 219 -3.35 17.97 6.70
N GLU A 220 -3.03 19.14 6.17
CA GLU A 220 -3.97 20.06 5.55
C GLU A 220 -4.64 19.45 4.31
N GLN A 221 -3.86 18.95 3.34
CA GLN A 221 -4.41 18.36 2.12
C GLN A 221 -5.28 17.13 2.42
N VAL A 222 -4.91 16.30 3.39
CA VAL A 222 -5.71 15.16 3.84
C VAL A 222 -7.02 15.62 4.50
N LEU A 223 -6.96 16.63 5.38
CA LEU A 223 -8.16 17.19 6.02
C LEU A 223 -9.12 17.78 5.00
N LEU A 224 -8.61 18.58 4.06
CA LEU A 224 -9.42 19.21 3.02
C LEU A 224 -10.04 18.15 2.09
N ALA A 225 -9.29 17.12 1.69
CA ALA A 225 -9.84 16.00 0.94
C ALA A 225 -10.95 15.27 1.73
N ALA A 226 -10.75 15.02 3.03
CA ALA A 226 -11.74 14.38 3.90
C ALA A 226 -13.03 15.22 4.01
N GLU A 227 -12.91 16.54 4.14
CA GLU A 227 -14.06 17.46 4.12
C GLU A 227 -14.76 17.51 2.77
N PHE A 228 -14.00 17.63 1.68
CA PHE A 228 -14.53 17.74 0.32
C PHE A 228 -15.31 16.49 -0.09
N TYR A 229 -14.74 15.30 0.10
CA TYR A 229 -15.43 14.03 -0.20
C TYR A 229 -16.47 13.64 0.84
N GLY A 230 -16.39 14.20 2.05
CA GLY A 230 -17.21 13.81 3.19
C GLY A 230 -16.86 12.41 3.70
N TYR A 231 -15.57 12.05 3.72
CA TYR A 231 -15.06 10.74 4.13
C TYR A 231 -14.33 10.78 5.47
N GLN A 232 -14.15 9.62 6.10
CA GLN A 232 -13.24 9.47 7.23
C GLN A 232 -11.82 9.15 6.75
N ALA A 233 -10.83 9.56 7.54
CA ALA A 233 -9.41 9.35 7.29
C ALA A 233 -8.77 8.47 8.38
N TRP A 234 -7.92 7.52 7.95
CA TRP A 234 -7.16 6.62 8.80
C TRP A 234 -5.66 6.82 8.57
N TYR A 235 -4.96 7.33 9.57
CA TYR A 235 -3.50 7.46 9.56
C TYR A 235 -2.86 6.30 10.33
N GLU A 236 -1.65 5.89 9.97
CA GLU A 236 -0.90 4.88 10.73
C GLU A 236 -0.64 5.38 12.17
N HIS A 237 -0.96 4.57 13.20
CA HIS A 237 -1.05 5.01 14.60
C HIS A 237 0.18 5.78 15.13
N ASN A 238 1.37 5.39 14.68
CA ASN A 238 2.67 5.94 15.00
C ASN A 238 2.90 7.38 14.49
N SER A 239 1.90 7.98 13.82
CA SER A 239 1.88 9.39 13.42
C SER A 239 1.04 10.25 14.37
N ASP A 240 1.59 10.59 15.55
CA ASP A 240 0.89 11.37 16.60
C ASP A 240 0.37 12.74 16.14
N ASP A 241 0.98 13.32 15.10
CA ASP A 241 0.67 14.69 14.66
C ASP A 241 -0.70 14.84 13.98
N TYR A 242 -1.31 13.76 13.48
CA TYR A 242 -2.63 13.85 12.85
C TYR A 242 -3.75 14.13 13.86
N LEU A 243 -3.70 13.47 15.02
CA LEU A 243 -4.75 13.61 16.02
C LEU A 243 -4.78 15.02 16.60
N SER A 244 -3.61 15.58 16.93
CA SER A 244 -3.47 16.96 17.40
C SER A 244 -3.94 17.94 16.32
N TYR A 245 -3.45 17.80 15.08
CA TYR A 245 -3.80 18.68 13.96
C TYR A 245 -5.32 18.77 13.71
N PHE A 246 -6.00 17.62 13.71
CA PHE A 246 -7.46 17.56 13.52
C PHE A 246 -8.22 18.03 14.76
N ARG A 247 -7.70 17.78 15.97
CA ARG A 247 -8.32 18.22 17.23
C ARG A 247 -8.35 19.73 17.34
N ASP A 248 -7.24 20.39 17.07
CA ASP A 248 -7.11 21.84 17.23
C ASP A 248 -7.99 22.61 16.22
N ARG A 249 -8.43 21.94 15.14
CA ARG A 249 -9.37 22.47 14.13
C ARG A 249 -10.82 22.03 14.34
N GLY A 250 -11.13 21.28 15.40
CA GLY A 250 -12.48 20.77 15.65
C GLY A 250 -12.95 19.75 14.60
N ARG A 251 -12.03 18.92 14.09
CA ARG A 251 -12.23 17.95 13.01
C ARG A 251 -11.94 16.51 13.40
N VAL A 252 -11.82 16.19 14.70
CA VAL A 252 -11.61 14.82 15.21
C VAL A 252 -12.64 13.82 14.66
N GLY A 253 -13.86 14.28 14.37
CA GLY A 253 -14.92 13.47 13.78
C GLY A 253 -14.60 12.87 12.40
N TYR A 254 -13.68 13.50 11.65
CA TYR A 254 -13.17 12.99 10.38
C TYR A 254 -12.13 11.89 10.55
N LEU A 255 -11.57 11.69 11.74
CA LEU A 255 -10.65 10.59 11.99
C LEU A 255 -11.42 9.30 12.28
N GLY A 256 -11.11 8.28 11.50
CA GLY A 256 -11.57 6.92 11.72
C GLY A 256 -10.98 6.32 13.00
N SER A 257 -11.76 5.49 13.68
CA SER A 257 -11.23 4.63 14.74
C SER A 257 -10.77 3.29 14.14
N TYR A 258 -9.90 2.57 14.84
CA TYR A 258 -9.36 1.28 14.39
C TYR A 258 -10.45 0.40 13.79
N PRO A 259 -10.29 -0.09 12.54
CA PRO A 259 -11.26 -1.01 11.94
C PRO A 259 -11.37 -2.28 12.79
N LEU A 260 -12.58 -2.79 13.04
CA LEU A 260 -12.77 -3.98 13.87
C LEU A 260 -12.12 -5.21 13.25
N SER A 261 -12.09 -5.27 11.91
CA SER A 261 -11.41 -6.34 11.19
C SER A 261 -9.91 -6.41 11.45
N THR A 262 -9.29 -5.33 11.96
CA THR A 262 -7.85 -5.25 12.31
C THR A 262 -7.56 -5.58 13.77
N ILE A 263 -8.59 -5.92 14.55
CA ILE A 263 -8.47 -6.35 15.94
C ILE A 263 -8.70 -7.86 15.99
N ASP A 264 -7.83 -8.55 16.74
CA ASP A 264 -7.95 -9.98 17.03
C ASP A 264 -9.37 -10.31 17.50
N PRO A 265 -10.08 -11.27 16.88
CA PRO A 265 -11.43 -11.67 17.28
C PRO A 265 -11.60 -11.87 18.79
N ALA A 266 -10.60 -12.42 19.48
CA ALA A 266 -10.65 -12.67 20.91
C ALA A 266 -10.64 -11.40 21.77
N LYS A 267 -10.22 -10.25 21.20
CA LYS A 267 -10.09 -8.97 21.91
C LYS A 267 -11.11 -7.92 21.45
N ARG A 268 -11.92 -8.20 20.44
CA ARG A 268 -12.82 -7.20 19.82
C ARG A 268 -13.83 -6.57 20.77
N GLU A 269 -14.33 -7.33 21.75
CA GLU A 269 -15.34 -6.84 22.69
C GLU A 269 -14.79 -5.88 23.74
N THR A 270 -13.52 -6.03 24.10
CA THR A 270 -12.88 -5.29 25.21
C THR A 270 -11.81 -4.32 24.75
N ALA A 271 -11.37 -4.38 23.49
CA ALA A 271 -10.30 -3.54 22.97
C ALA A 271 -10.73 -2.08 22.79
N ASP A 272 -9.92 -1.18 23.34
CA ASP A 272 -10.02 0.26 23.06
C ASP A 272 -9.70 0.55 21.59
N ARG A 273 -10.58 1.32 20.93
CA ARG A 273 -10.45 1.70 19.52
C ARG A 273 -9.96 3.14 19.40
N TYR A 274 -8.65 3.30 19.38
CA TYR A 274 -7.99 4.58 19.12
C TYR A 274 -8.26 5.10 17.70
N LYS A 275 -7.91 6.37 17.46
CA LYS A 275 -7.95 6.99 16.13
C LYS A 275 -6.76 6.53 15.29
N GLY A 276 -6.99 6.38 13.99
CA GLY A 276 -6.00 5.91 13.03
C GLY A 276 -6.14 4.43 12.70
N PHE A 277 -5.03 3.80 12.32
CA PHE A 277 -4.93 2.40 11.90
C PHE A 277 -3.85 1.70 12.75
N PRO A 278 -4.13 0.53 13.35
CA PRO A 278 -3.19 -0.13 14.24
C PRO A 278 -2.03 -0.77 13.46
N THR A 279 -0.86 -0.86 14.11
CA THR A 279 0.35 -1.53 13.61
C THR A 279 0.68 -2.82 14.37
N THR A 280 -0.34 -3.51 14.88
CA THR A 280 -0.17 -4.78 15.57
C THR A 280 0.12 -5.90 14.57
N PRO A 281 0.83 -6.99 14.94
CA PRO A 281 1.08 -8.10 14.03
C PRO A 281 -0.19 -8.62 13.32
N PHE A 282 -1.32 -8.67 14.04
CA PHE A 282 -2.62 -9.08 13.48
C PHE A 282 -3.13 -8.09 12.42
N SER A 283 -3.03 -6.78 12.66
CA SER A 283 -3.48 -5.78 11.67
C SER A 283 -2.59 -5.75 10.43
N LEU A 284 -1.29 -6.05 10.58
CA LEU A 284 -0.35 -6.19 9.46
C LEU A 284 -0.68 -7.43 8.62
N THR A 285 -0.94 -8.58 9.24
CA THR A 285 -1.40 -9.79 8.53
C THR A 285 -2.72 -9.52 7.81
N LYS A 286 -3.66 -8.82 8.46
CA LYS A 286 -4.96 -8.50 7.85
C LYS A 286 -4.82 -7.64 6.59
N GLN A 287 -3.92 -6.67 6.61
CA GLN A 287 -3.59 -5.85 5.43
C GLN A 287 -3.08 -6.72 4.28
N THR A 288 -2.13 -7.61 4.55
CA THR A 288 -1.56 -8.55 3.58
C THR A 288 -2.64 -9.45 2.97
N ASP A 289 -3.46 -10.11 3.80
CA ASP A 289 -4.49 -11.06 3.33
C ASP A 289 -5.52 -10.37 2.43
N VAL A 290 -6.01 -9.21 2.86
CA VAL A 290 -6.98 -8.41 2.09
C VAL A 290 -6.34 -7.87 0.81
N GLY A 291 -5.07 -7.48 0.87
CA GLY A 291 -4.29 -7.07 -0.28
C GLY A 291 -4.18 -8.16 -1.34
N ILE A 292 -3.74 -9.36 -0.95
CA ILE A 292 -3.60 -10.50 -1.86
C ILE A 292 -4.94 -10.77 -2.55
N MET A 293 -6.02 -10.87 -1.78
CA MET A 293 -7.37 -11.07 -2.33
C MET A 293 -7.76 -9.97 -3.33
N TYR A 294 -7.42 -8.70 -3.04
CA TYR A 294 -7.72 -7.58 -3.93
C TYR A 294 -6.92 -7.64 -5.24
N PHE A 295 -5.61 -7.87 -5.16
CA PHE A 295 -4.73 -8.01 -6.33
C PHE A 295 -5.04 -9.27 -7.15
N GLU A 296 -5.64 -10.30 -6.57
CA GLU A 296 -6.08 -11.48 -7.31
C GLU A 296 -7.43 -11.26 -8.01
N SER A 297 -8.40 -10.66 -7.31
CA SER A 297 -9.80 -10.61 -7.77
C SER A 297 -10.22 -9.29 -8.39
N HIS A 298 -9.52 -8.18 -8.11
CA HIS A 298 -9.92 -6.82 -8.47
C HIS A 298 -8.78 -6.01 -9.09
N ILE A 299 -7.77 -6.68 -9.66
CA ILE A 299 -6.62 -5.99 -10.26
C ILE A 299 -7.01 -5.04 -11.40
N ASP A 300 -8.08 -5.37 -12.12
CA ASP A 300 -8.63 -4.53 -13.20
C ASP A 300 -9.24 -3.22 -12.69
N SER A 301 -9.47 -3.10 -11.39
CA SER A 301 -9.92 -1.86 -10.74
C SER A 301 -8.76 -0.93 -10.34
N ILE A 302 -7.50 -1.37 -10.50
CA ILE A 302 -6.34 -0.52 -10.19
C ILE A 302 -6.05 0.38 -11.40
N ASP A 303 -6.21 1.69 -11.20
CA ASP A 303 -6.01 2.71 -12.24
C ASP A 303 -4.64 3.40 -12.15
N PHE A 304 -3.86 3.16 -11.10
CA PHE A 304 -2.64 3.90 -10.75
C PHE A 304 -1.40 3.05 -11.00
N GLU A 305 -0.55 3.46 -11.94
CA GLU A 305 0.63 2.70 -12.39
C GLU A 305 1.70 2.63 -11.30
N ASN A 306 1.90 3.72 -10.56
CA ASN A 306 2.87 3.78 -9.46
C ASN A 306 2.56 2.77 -8.35
N LEU A 307 1.28 2.46 -8.10
CA LEU A 307 0.89 1.39 -7.18
C LEU A 307 1.30 0.02 -7.71
N LEU A 308 1.12 -0.24 -9.00
CA LEU A 308 1.53 -1.51 -9.61
C LEU A 308 3.06 -1.68 -9.56
N GLU A 309 3.80 -0.62 -9.88
CA GLU A 309 5.27 -0.60 -9.83
C GLU A 309 5.82 -0.85 -8.42
N ASP A 310 5.21 -0.24 -7.40
CA ASP A 310 5.58 -0.41 -6.00
C ASP A 310 5.17 -1.81 -5.49
N ALA A 311 3.94 -2.23 -5.80
CA ALA A 311 3.40 -3.53 -5.39
C ALA A 311 4.22 -4.70 -5.96
N LYS A 312 4.73 -4.60 -7.19
CA LYS A 312 5.61 -5.64 -7.80
C LYS A 312 6.83 -5.97 -6.95
N LYS A 313 7.30 -5.02 -6.14
CA LYS A 313 8.51 -5.17 -5.31
C LYS A 313 8.19 -5.38 -3.82
N PHE A 314 6.93 -5.25 -3.43
CA PHE A 314 6.51 -5.18 -2.03
C PHE A 314 6.93 -6.40 -1.20
N ASP A 315 7.69 -6.17 -0.13
CA ASP A 315 8.06 -7.21 0.86
C ASP A 315 7.28 -6.98 2.16
N PRO A 316 6.42 -7.91 2.61
CA PRO A 316 5.65 -7.76 3.84
C PRO A 316 6.54 -7.72 5.10
N ASN A 317 7.78 -8.21 5.03
CA ASN A 317 8.74 -8.16 6.13
C ASN A 317 9.54 -6.85 6.15
N ASN A 318 9.57 -6.11 5.03
CA ASN A 318 10.27 -4.83 4.91
C ASN A 318 9.35 -3.77 4.29
N ARG A 319 8.31 -3.40 5.04
CA ARG A 319 7.23 -2.52 4.59
C ARG A 319 7.66 -1.05 4.40
N THR A 320 8.72 -0.62 5.07
CA THR A 320 9.16 0.78 5.14
C THR A 320 9.62 1.36 3.80
N ASP A 321 10.01 0.51 2.85
CA ASP A 321 10.43 0.95 1.52
C ASP A 321 9.25 1.14 0.54
N TYR A 322 8.03 0.79 0.95
CA TYR A 322 6.86 0.65 0.08
C TYR A 322 5.64 1.46 0.58
N ASP A 323 5.85 2.76 0.82
CA ASP A 323 4.83 3.69 1.36
C ASP A 323 3.51 3.66 0.55
N ILE A 324 3.62 3.51 -0.78
CA ILE A 324 2.48 3.50 -1.71
C ILE A 324 1.62 2.28 -1.47
N THR A 325 2.23 1.09 -1.48
CA THR A 325 1.54 -0.18 -1.24
C THR A 325 0.98 -0.24 0.17
N VAL A 326 1.75 0.17 1.19
CA VAL A 326 1.31 0.11 2.59
C VAL A 326 0.05 0.94 2.82
N SER A 327 0.06 2.21 2.42
CA SER A 327 -1.13 3.08 2.52
C SER A 327 -2.31 2.54 1.72
N PHE A 328 -2.07 1.90 0.57
CA PHE A 328 -3.12 1.28 -0.23
C PHE A 328 -3.76 0.08 0.48
N LEU A 329 -2.95 -0.79 1.09
CA LEU A 329 -3.47 -1.93 1.86
C LEU A 329 -4.34 -1.48 3.03
N MET A 330 -3.94 -0.41 3.72
CA MET A 330 -4.77 0.24 4.74
C MET A 330 -6.10 0.73 4.15
N LEU A 331 -6.07 1.37 2.97
CA LEU A 331 -7.30 1.82 2.29
C LEU A 331 -8.24 0.64 2.02
N ILE A 332 -7.76 -0.44 1.41
CA ILE A 332 -8.62 -1.58 1.04
C ILE A 332 -9.26 -2.21 2.29
N VAL A 333 -8.51 -2.37 3.38
CA VAL A 333 -9.08 -2.82 4.66
C VAL A 333 -10.19 -1.89 5.13
N CYS A 334 -9.97 -0.57 5.09
CA CYS A 334 -10.98 0.42 5.44
C CYS A 334 -12.22 0.37 4.54
N LEU A 335 -12.07 0.13 3.23
CA LEU A 335 -13.17 0.02 2.28
C LEU A 335 -14.00 -1.25 2.45
N MET A 336 -13.37 -2.36 2.83
CA MET A 336 -14.04 -3.64 3.09
C MET A 336 -14.67 -3.73 4.49
N GLU A 337 -14.28 -2.84 5.41
CA GLU A 337 -14.88 -2.77 6.74
C GLU A 337 -16.39 -2.50 6.64
N PRO A 338 -17.25 -3.33 7.26
CA PRO A 338 -18.68 -3.10 7.23
C PRO A 338 -19.02 -1.78 7.93
N VAL A 339 -19.78 -0.93 7.24
CA VAL A 339 -20.22 0.35 7.78
C VAL A 339 -21.22 0.08 8.91
N GLN A 340 -20.78 0.28 10.15
CA GLN A 340 -21.67 0.19 11.31
C GLN A 340 -22.71 1.29 11.20
N LYS A 341 -23.95 0.93 10.86
CA LYS A 341 -25.09 1.82 11.03
C LYS A 341 -25.18 2.15 12.52
N GLN A 342 -25.01 3.42 12.89
CA GLN A 342 -25.28 3.84 14.25
C GLN A 342 -26.74 3.52 14.54
N ILE A 343 -26.99 2.52 15.39
CA ILE A 343 -28.29 2.32 15.98
C ILE A 343 -28.49 3.55 16.85
N LYS A 344 -29.33 4.50 16.41
CA LYS A 344 -29.75 5.60 17.27
C LYS A 344 -30.36 4.95 18.51
N ARG A 345 -29.67 5.06 19.64
CA ARG A 345 -30.23 4.63 20.92
C ARG A 345 -31.39 5.56 21.20
N GLU A 346 -32.60 5.11 20.90
CA GLU A 346 -33.79 5.84 21.33
C GLU A 346 -33.80 5.84 22.85
N PRO A 347 -34.06 7.00 23.50
CA PRO A 347 -34.20 7.03 24.94
C PRO A 347 -35.37 6.12 25.33
N LEU A 348 -35.11 5.11 26.16
CA LEU A 348 -36.12 4.20 26.71
C LEU A 348 -37.22 4.95 27.48
N VAL A 349 -36.91 6.14 27.99
CA VAL A 349 -37.83 7.01 28.71
C VAL A 349 -37.84 8.37 28.05
N LYS A 350 -38.98 8.76 27.48
CA LYS A 350 -39.28 10.14 27.07
C LYS A 350 -40.05 10.79 28.22
N SER A 351 -39.41 11.68 28.98
CA SER A 351 -40.14 12.52 29.94
C SER A 351 -40.85 13.63 29.16
N TYR A 352 -42.18 13.62 29.19
CA TYR A 352 -42.97 14.74 28.71
C TYR A 352 -43.05 15.77 29.84
N VAL A 353 -42.52 16.97 29.60
CA VAL A 353 -42.80 18.10 30.48
C VAL A 353 -44.18 18.60 30.10
N PRO A 354 -45.19 18.53 30.99
CA PRO A 354 -46.50 19.09 30.68
C PRO A 354 -46.35 20.61 30.55
N VAL A 355 -46.66 21.12 29.36
CA VAL A 355 -46.85 22.55 29.14
C VAL A 355 -48.22 22.87 29.68
N PHE A 356 -48.28 23.54 30.84
CA PHE A 356 -49.52 24.13 31.32
C PHE A 356 -49.73 25.45 30.57
N ASN A 357 -50.83 25.53 29.84
CA ASN A 357 -51.29 26.74 29.16
C ASN A 357 -51.65 27.86 30.15
#